data_AF-A0A4U3EH05-F1
#
_entry.id   AF-A0A4U3EH05-F1
#
_cell.length_a   1.000
_cell.length_b   1.000
_cell.length_c   1.000
_cell.angle_alpha   90.00
_cell.angle_beta   90.00
_cell.angle_gamma   90.00
#
_symmetry.space_group_name_H-M   'P 1'
#
loop_
_entity.id
_entity.type
_entity.pdbx_description
1 polymer ?
#
loop_
_entity_poly.entity_id
_entity_poly.type
_entity_poly.pdbx_seq_one_letter_code
_entity_poly.pdbx_strand_id
1 'polypeptide(L)'
;MNILCWPENDIFLSSGFSSCFNQEKHCDNLNILVVNLTGTNIVDFIKSGIIPPRDNHEIVIVYDTNQKPLAEYCVNTFNNVVAAFPKTDCIQKIKFLIQDKHPPPKEATCAHLTDREFESLLMYVNGYTAINHARKMNVSVKTIYTHRKHLSMKMGVRKISDLFIKA
;
A
#
# COMPACT_ATOMS: atom_id res chain seq x y z
N MET A 1 -0.55 21.50 -10.64
CA MET A 1 -0.62 20.29 -9.80
C MET A 1 -1.71 19.35 -10.32
N ASN A 2 -1.41 18.06 -10.47
CA ASN A 2 -2.38 17.01 -10.82
C ASN A 2 -2.39 15.96 -9.70
N ILE A 3 -3.52 15.81 -9.00
CA ILE A 3 -3.69 14.80 -7.96
C ILE A 3 -4.69 13.76 -8.46
N LEU A 4 -4.23 12.52 -8.55
CA LEU A 4 -5.03 11.37 -8.93
C LEU A 4 -5.23 10.46 -7.73
N CYS A 5 -6.32 9.71 -7.73
CA CYS A 5 -6.64 8.77 -6.67
C CYS A 5 -6.78 7.36 -7.23
N TRP A 6 -6.29 6.38 -6.46
CA TRP A 6 -6.55 4.96 -6.68
C TRP A 6 -7.11 4.34 -5.40
N PRO A 7 -8.16 3.50 -5.46
CA PRO A 7 -8.94 3.17 -6.65
C PRO A 7 -9.66 4.38 -7.27
N GLU A 8 -9.82 4.38 -8.60
CA GLU A 8 -10.41 5.52 -9.32
C GLU A 8 -11.89 5.77 -8.97
N ASN A 9 -12.57 4.74 -8.47
CA ASN A 9 -13.95 4.78 -8.04
C ASN A 9 -14.14 5.23 -6.58
N ASP A 10 -13.08 5.60 -5.86
CA ASP A 10 -13.20 6.20 -4.52
C ASP A 10 -13.58 7.68 -4.62
N ILE A 11 -14.87 7.94 -4.83
CA ILE A 11 -15.45 9.28 -5.02
C ILE A 11 -15.24 10.15 -3.76
N PHE A 12 -15.27 9.56 -2.57
CA PHE A 12 -15.09 10.30 -1.33
C PHE A 12 -13.67 10.83 -1.19
N LEU A 13 -12.69 9.97 -1.48
CA LEU A 13 -11.29 10.37 -1.49
C LEU A 13 -11.07 11.45 -2.57
N SER A 14 -11.42 11.17 -3.83
CA SER A 14 -11.15 12.09 -4.94
C SER A 14 -11.83 13.45 -4.77
N SER A 15 -13.07 13.48 -4.29
CA SER A 15 -13.81 14.74 -4.01
C SER A 15 -13.22 15.49 -2.82
N GLY A 16 -12.80 14.78 -1.77
CA GLY A 16 -12.16 15.36 -0.59
C GLY A 16 -10.82 16.01 -0.91
N PHE A 17 -9.97 15.32 -1.69
CA PHE A 17 -8.71 15.89 -2.18
C PHE A 17 -8.95 17.07 -3.11
N SER A 18 -9.83 16.94 -4.11
CA SER A 18 -10.14 18.06 -5.01
C SER A 18 -10.57 19.30 -4.23
N SER A 19 -11.47 19.16 -3.26
CA SER A 19 -11.93 20.29 -2.42
C SER A 19 -10.81 20.90 -1.56
N CYS A 20 -9.92 20.07 -1.02
CA CYS A 20 -8.84 20.53 -0.14
C CYS A 20 -7.68 21.22 -0.89
N PHE A 21 -7.48 20.90 -2.17
CA PHE A 21 -6.29 21.27 -2.94
C PHE A 21 -6.57 22.15 -4.16
N ASN A 22 -7.84 22.35 -4.55
CA ASN A 22 -8.24 23.22 -5.67
C ASN A 22 -7.84 24.71 -5.50
N GLN A 23 -7.53 25.15 -4.29
CA GLN A 23 -7.13 26.54 -4.01
C GLN A 23 -5.61 26.73 -3.94
N GLU A 24 -4.82 25.66 -3.95
CA GLU A 24 -3.36 25.76 -3.82
C GLU A 24 -2.72 26.06 -5.18
N LYS A 25 -2.60 27.35 -5.50
CA LYS A 25 -2.02 27.88 -6.75
C LYS A 25 -0.48 27.81 -6.81
N HIS A 26 0.19 27.25 -5.80
CA HIS A 26 1.64 27.43 -5.60
C HIS A 26 2.54 26.31 -6.14
N CYS A 27 1.97 25.19 -6.63
CA CYS A 27 2.77 24.03 -7.06
C CYS A 27 2.61 23.76 -8.56
N ASP A 28 3.47 24.43 -9.34
CA ASP A 28 3.67 24.11 -10.74
C ASP A 28 4.37 22.74 -10.87
N ASN A 29 3.80 21.85 -11.69
CA ASN A 29 4.35 20.54 -12.13
C ASN A 29 4.38 19.36 -11.13
N LEU A 30 3.73 19.43 -9.97
CA LEU A 30 3.62 18.25 -9.09
C LEU A 30 2.50 17.29 -9.55
N ASN A 31 2.85 16.04 -9.82
CA ASN A 31 1.94 14.95 -10.18
C ASN A 31 1.94 13.90 -9.07
N ILE A 32 0.86 13.83 -8.28
CA ILE A 32 0.73 12.88 -7.17
C ILE A 32 -0.34 11.85 -7.49
N LEU A 33 -0.02 10.58 -7.26
CA LEU A 33 -1.00 9.51 -7.15
C LEU A 33 -1.21 9.12 -5.69
N VAL A 34 -2.38 9.40 -5.15
CA VAL A 34 -2.79 8.96 -3.82
C VAL A 34 -3.41 7.57 -3.92
N VAL A 35 -2.77 6.57 -3.34
CA VAL A 35 -3.24 5.18 -3.27
C VAL A 35 -3.91 4.98 -1.92
N ASN A 36 -5.23 4.84 -1.89
CA ASN A 36 -5.98 4.46 -0.69
C ASN A 36 -6.00 2.92 -0.58
N LEU A 37 -5.13 2.38 0.26
CA LEU A 37 -4.95 0.96 0.51
C LEU A 37 -5.80 0.51 1.71
N THR A 38 -6.90 -0.17 1.40
CA THR A 38 -7.87 -0.66 2.39
C THR A 38 -7.98 -2.19 2.32
N GLY A 39 -8.65 -2.80 3.30
CA GLY A 39 -8.97 -4.23 3.23
C GLY A 39 -9.81 -4.63 2.00
N THR A 40 -10.66 -3.72 1.49
CA THR A 40 -11.55 -4.02 0.37
C THR A 40 -10.85 -4.03 -0.99
N ASN A 41 -9.71 -3.34 -1.14
CA ASN A 41 -8.99 -3.21 -2.40
C ASN A 41 -7.57 -3.81 -2.38
N ILE A 42 -7.11 -4.37 -1.26
CA ILE A 42 -5.76 -4.94 -1.13
C ILE A 42 -5.48 -6.06 -2.15
N VAL A 43 -6.49 -6.86 -2.49
CA VAL A 43 -6.37 -7.93 -3.50
C VAL A 43 -6.06 -7.33 -4.87
N ASP A 44 -6.83 -6.32 -5.27
CA ASP A 44 -6.69 -5.65 -6.56
C ASP A 44 -5.37 -4.88 -6.63
N PHE A 45 -4.99 -4.25 -5.52
CA PHE A 45 -3.69 -3.57 -5.38
C PHE A 45 -2.53 -4.53 -5.64
N ILE A 46 -2.50 -5.68 -4.96
CA ILE A 46 -1.45 -6.69 -5.11
C ILE A 46 -1.45 -7.29 -6.53
N LYS A 47 -2.62 -7.59 -7.09
CA LYS A 47 -2.74 -8.20 -8.43
C LYS A 47 -2.39 -7.23 -9.56
N SER A 48 -2.56 -5.93 -9.36
CA SER A 48 -2.22 -4.90 -10.37
C SER A 48 -0.73 -4.78 -10.66
N GLY A 49 0.12 -5.53 -9.95
CA GLY A 49 1.58 -5.44 -10.08
C GLY A 49 2.23 -4.46 -9.10
N ILE A 50 1.46 -4.00 -8.09
CA ILE A 50 1.79 -3.00 -7.08
C ILE A 50 2.29 -1.70 -7.70
N ILE A 51 1.37 -0.74 -7.69
CA ILE A 51 1.49 0.61 -8.27
C ILE A 51 1.20 0.57 -9.77
N PRO A 52 0.06 1.12 -10.23
CA PRO A 52 -0.17 1.27 -11.66
C PRO A 52 0.96 2.15 -12.24
N PRO A 53 1.63 1.71 -13.32
CA PRO A 53 2.69 2.48 -13.95
C PRO A 53 2.08 3.76 -14.51
N ARG A 54 2.15 4.83 -13.74
CA ARG A 54 1.93 6.19 -14.22
C ARG A 54 3.28 6.86 -14.19
N ASP A 55 3.91 6.89 -15.35
CA ASP A 55 5.16 7.61 -15.56
C ASP A 55 5.00 9.04 -15.00
N ASN A 56 6.04 9.52 -14.32
CA ASN A 56 6.12 10.85 -13.69
C ASN A 56 5.15 11.14 -12.53
N HIS A 57 4.59 10.16 -11.83
CA HIS A 57 3.84 10.41 -10.58
C HIS A 57 4.62 9.98 -9.33
N GLU A 58 4.68 10.87 -8.35
CA GLU A 58 5.03 10.52 -6.97
C GLU A 58 3.83 9.86 -6.31
N ILE A 59 4.05 8.77 -5.58
CA ILE A 59 2.98 7.99 -4.96
C ILE A 59 2.98 8.20 -3.46
N VAL A 60 1.79 8.51 -2.95
CA VAL A 60 1.51 8.55 -1.52
C VAL A 60 0.52 7.46 -1.20
N ILE A 61 0.87 6.56 -0.29
CA ILE A 61 -0.03 5.50 0.17
C ILE A 61 -0.75 5.97 1.42
N VAL A 62 -2.07 5.96 1.38
CA VAL A 62 -2.94 6.13 2.54
C VAL A 62 -3.44 4.75 2.95
N TYR A 63 -3.29 4.34 4.21
CA TYR A 63 -3.60 2.98 4.64
C TYR A 63 -4.47 2.90 5.89
N ASP A 64 -5.18 1.77 6.03
CA ASP A 64 -5.79 1.33 7.29
C ASP A 64 -4.77 0.55 8.16
N THR A 65 -5.04 0.41 9.46
CA THR A 65 -4.09 -0.12 10.46
C THR A 65 -3.43 -1.44 10.05
N ASN A 66 -4.18 -2.38 9.48
CA ASN A 66 -3.70 -3.71 9.12
C ASN A 66 -2.83 -3.72 7.85
N GLN A 67 -2.91 -2.66 7.05
CA GLN A 67 -2.20 -2.49 5.78
C GLN A 67 -0.86 -1.77 5.96
N LYS A 68 -0.56 -1.27 7.16
CA LYS A 68 0.70 -0.60 7.49
C LYS A 68 1.94 -1.38 7.04
N PRO A 69 2.11 -2.69 7.32
CA PRO A 69 3.29 -3.44 6.89
C PRO A 69 3.49 -3.48 5.37
N LEU A 70 2.39 -3.55 4.61
CA LEU A 70 2.40 -3.56 3.15
C LEU A 70 2.71 -2.16 2.59
N ALA A 71 2.13 -1.12 3.19
CA ALA A 71 2.42 0.26 2.81
C ALA A 71 3.89 0.61 3.05
N GLU A 72 4.44 0.23 4.21
CA GLU A 72 5.86 0.41 4.54
C GLU A 72 6.77 -0.41 3.63
N TYR A 73 6.38 -1.64 3.27
CA TYR A 73 7.11 -2.41 2.25
C TYR A 73 7.20 -1.64 0.93
N CYS A 74 6.10 -1.03 0.49
CA CYS A 74 6.08 -0.27 -0.76
C CYS A 74 7.01 0.96 -0.70
N VAL A 75 6.97 1.73 0.40
CA VAL A 75 7.87 2.89 0.61
C VAL A 75 9.35 2.48 0.55
N ASN A 76 9.69 1.31 1.10
CA ASN A 76 11.07 0.83 1.13
C ASN A 76 11.53 0.17 -0.18
N THR A 77 10.59 -0.33 -0.99
CA THR A 77 10.89 -1.10 -2.20
C THR A 77 10.85 -0.26 -3.47
N PHE A 78 9.92 0.70 -3.56
CA PHE A 78 9.66 1.45 -4.79
C PHE A 78 10.10 2.91 -4.67
N ASN A 79 10.97 3.35 -5.59
CA ASN A 79 11.55 4.69 -5.57
C ASN A 79 10.54 5.82 -5.79
N ASN A 80 9.45 5.53 -6.51
CA ASN A 80 8.37 6.48 -6.78
C ASN A 80 7.34 6.54 -5.64
N VAL A 81 7.43 5.68 -4.61
CA VAL A 81 6.61 5.80 -3.40
C VAL A 81 7.34 6.70 -2.41
N VAL A 82 6.86 7.94 -2.30
CA VAL A 82 7.53 8.98 -1.53
C VAL A 82 7.10 8.98 -0.06
N ALA A 83 5.89 8.50 0.25
CA ALA A 83 5.41 8.42 1.61
C ALA A 83 4.25 7.42 1.80
N ALA A 84 4.02 7.02 3.05
CA ALA A 84 2.83 6.30 3.46
C ALA A 84 2.32 6.78 4.82
N PHE A 85 1.01 6.95 4.96
CA PHE A 85 0.39 7.46 6.19
C PHE A 85 -0.93 6.76 6.52
N PRO A 86 -1.30 6.68 7.81
CA PRO A 86 -2.62 6.23 8.20
C PRO A 86 -3.70 7.20 7.68
N LYS A 87 -4.89 6.67 7.39
CA LYS A 87 -6.03 7.43 6.87
C LYS A 87 -6.45 8.62 7.73
N THR A 88 -6.26 8.54 9.05
CA THR A 88 -6.66 9.59 10.01
C THR A 88 -5.98 10.93 9.77
N ASP A 89 -4.76 10.94 9.23
CA ASP A 89 -3.91 12.14 9.17
C ASP A 89 -3.56 12.54 7.73
N CYS A 90 -4.16 11.88 6.73
CA CYS A 90 -3.68 11.93 5.35
C CYS A 90 -3.72 13.33 4.73
N ILE A 91 -4.78 14.11 4.96
CA ILE A 91 -4.94 15.45 4.36
C ILE A 91 -3.84 16.41 4.84
N GLN A 92 -3.57 16.45 6.14
CA GLN A 92 -2.56 17.36 6.70
C GLN A 92 -1.15 16.97 6.24
N LYS A 93 -0.82 15.68 6.23
CA LYS A 93 0.49 15.20 5.79
C LYS A 93 0.71 15.40 4.29
N ILE A 94 -0.34 15.24 3.47
CA ILE A 94 -0.25 15.52 2.03
C ILE A 94 -0.14 17.01 1.74
N LYS A 95 -0.82 17.88 2.51
CA LYS A 95 -0.59 19.34 2.44
C LYS A 95 0.86 19.70 2.70
N PHE A 96 1.43 19.14 3.76
CA PHE A 96 2.84 19.36 4.09
C PHE A 96 3.77 18.88 2.95
N LEU A 97 3.53 17.69 2.41
CA LEU A 97 4.28 17.16 1.25
C LEU A 97 4.27 18.10 0.04
N ILE A 98 3.09 18.59 -0.31
CA ILE A 98 2.89 19.47 -1.47
C ILE A 98 3.62 20.81 -1.25
N GLN A 99 3.56 21.36 -0.05
CA GLN A 99 4.12 22.66 0.29
C GLN A 99 5.65 22.64 0.43
N ASP A 100 6.21 21.62 1.10
CA ASP A 100 7.63 21.60 1.48
C ASP A 100 8.53 20.88 0.47
N LYS A 101 7.97 20.25 -0.58
CA LYS A 101 8.68 19.47 -1.63
C LYS A 101 9.64 18.39 -1.11
N HIS A 102 9.58 18.08 0.17
CA HIS A 102 10.40 17.06 0.81
C HIS A 102 9.49 16.01 1.41
N PRO A 103 9.56 14.75 0.95
CA PRO A 103 8.91 13.68 1.67
C PRO A 103 9.42 13.64 3.11
N PRO A 104 8.53 13.47 4.12
CA PRO A 104 9.01 13.20 5.45
C PRO A 104 9.91 11.97 5.37
N PRO A 105 11.03 11.95 6.13
CA PRO A 105 12.00 10.87 6.06
C PRO A 105 11.29 9.51 6.14
N LYS A 106 11.73 8.55 5.32
CA LYS A 106 11.27 7.16 5.41
C LYS A 106 11.54 6.70 6.85
N GLU A 107 10.51 6.68 7.70
CA GLU A 107 10.65 6.15 9.06
C GLU A 107 10.90 4.65 8.93
N ALA A 108 12.14 4.24 9.21
CA ALA A 108 12.52 2.83 9.23
C ALA A 108 11.88 2.17 10.45
N THR A 109 10.65 1.70 10.28
CA THR A 109 9.97 0.88 11.28
C THR A 109 10.32 -0.59 11.03
N CYS A 110 10.59 -1.36 12.09
CA CYS A 110 10.92 -2.79 12.00
C CYS A 110 9.73 -3.68 11.59
N ALA A 111 8.61 -3.11 11.14
CA ALA A 111 7.33 -3.80 10.96
C ALA A 111 6.92 -4.04 9.50
N HIS A 112 7.79 -3.74 8.52
CA HIS A 112 7.47 -3.97 7.11
C HIS A 112 7.58 -5.46 6.71
N LEU A 113 6.95 -5.80 5.58
CA LEU A 113 7.13 -7.12 4.95
C LEU A 113 8.55 -7.25 4.39
N THR A 114 9.10 -8.46 4.41
CA THR A 114 10.29 -8.82 3.62
C THR A 114 9.87 -9.23 2.21
N ASP A 115 10.81 -9.26 1.26
CA ASP A 115 10.53 -9.73 -0.12
C ASP A 115 9.92 -11.13 -0.14
N ARG A 116 10.37 -12.02 0.75
CA ARG A 116 9.82 -13.38 0.87
C ARG A 116 8.41 -13.41 1.44
N GLU A 117 8.13 -12.56 2.41
CA GLU A 117 6.78 -12.42 2.95
C GLU A 117 5.84 -11.80 1.91
N PHE A 118 6.31 -10.81 1.16
CA PHE A 118 5.58 -10.21 0.06
C PHE A 118 5.29 -11.22 -1.07
N GLU A 119 6.29 -11.99 -1.48
CA GLU A 119 6.14 -13.09 -2.45
C GLU A 119 5.08 -14.11 -1.98
N SER A 120 5.14 -14.49 -0.70
CA SER A 120 4.16 -15.39 -0.09
C SER A 120 2.75 -14.79 -0.06
N LEU A 121 2.63 -13.49 0.22
CA LEU A 121 1.36 -12.76 0.17
C LEU A 121 0.77 -12.76 -1.26
N LEU A 122 1.61 -12.52 -2.27
CA LEU A 122 1.22 -12.57 -3.69
C LEU A 122 0.72 -13.96 -4.09
N MET A 123 1.42 -15.03 -3.71
CA MET A 123 0.95 -16.39 -3.98
C MET A 123 -0.39 -16.68 -3.30
N TYR A 124 -0.60 -16.17 -2.09
CA TYR A 124 -1.87 -16.34 -1.37
C TYR A 124 -3.03 -15.63 -2.09
N VAL A 125 -2.83 -14.37 -2.48
CA VAL A 125 -3.80 -13.56 -3.24
C VAL A 125 -4.13 -14.19 -4.61
N ASN A 126 -3.17 -14.89 -5.21
CA ASN A 126 -3.35 -15.64 -6.45
C ASN A 126 -3.97 -17.03 -6.26
N GLY A 127 -4.42 -17.38 -5.05
CA GLY A 127 -5.14 -18.62 -4.78
C GLY A 127 -4.26 -19.87 -4.72
N TYR A 128 -2.95 -19.73 -4.50
CA TYR A 128 -2.07 -20.90 -4.39
C TYR A 128 -2.42 -21.72 -3.14
N THR A 129 -2.65 -23.02 -3.35
CA THR A 129 -2.75 -23.99 -2.26
C THR A 129 -1.41 -24.06 -1.50
N ALA A 130 -1.42 -24.50 -0.24
CA ALA A 130 -0.18 -24.62 0.53
C ALA A 130 0.85 -25.55 -0.13
N ILE A 131 0.37 -26.58 -0.85
CA ILE A 131 1.19 -27.52 -1.61
C ILE A 131 1.83 -26.83 -2.83
N ASN A 132 1.04 -26.12 -3.64
CA ASN A 132 1.56 -25.42 -4.82
C ASN A 132 2.51 -24.28 -4.43
N HIS A 133 2.19 -23.56 -3.36
CA HIS A 133 3.02 -22.52 -2.79
C HIS A 133 4.37 -23.09 -2.31
N ALA A 134 4.35 -24.17 -1.54
CA ALA A 134 5.56 -24.86 -1.07
C ALA A 134 6.46 -25.30 -2.23
N ARG A 135 5.86 -25.89 -3.27
CA ARG A 135 6.55 -26.30 -4.48
C ARG A 135 7.18 -25.11 -5.22
N LYS A 136 6.45 -24.00 -5.35
CA LYS A 136 6.93 -22.79 -6.04
C LYS A 136 8.08 -22.10 -5.31
N MET A 137 8.03 -22.04 -3.97
CA MET A 137 9.08 -21.45 -3.14
C MET A 137 10.23 -22.41 -2.79
N ASN A 138 10.14 -23.67 -3.19
CA ASN A 138 11.09 -24.73 -2.84
C ASN A 138 11.28 -24.89 -1.31
N VAL A 139 10.17 -24.95 -0.56
CA VAL A 139 10.15 -25.14 0.91
C VAL A 139 9.12 -26.20 1.31
N SER A 140 9.12 -26.60 2.58
CA SER A 140 8.10 -27.52 3.08
C SER A 140 6.72 -26.85 3.22
N VAL A 141 5.65 -27.63 3.12
CA VAL A 141 4.28 -27.14 3.41
C VAL A 141 4.17 -26.58 4.82
N LYS A 142 4.88 -27.16 5.80
CA LYS A 142 4.98 -26.64 7.18
C LYS A 142 5.56 -25.23 7.21
N THR A 143 6.60 -24.97 6.41
CA THR A 143 7.20 -23.64 6.27
C THR A 143 6.19 -22.62 5.72
N ILE A 144 5.34 -23.01 4.75
CA ILE A 144 4.27 -22.14 4.25
C ILE A 144 3.26 -21.78 5.34
N TYR A 145 2.89 -22.71 6.23
CA TYR A 145 2.04 -22.38 7.38
C TYR A 145 2.72 -21.41 8.34
N THR A 146 4.03 -21.55 8.58
CA THR A 146 4.81 -20.59 9.36
C THR A 146 4.83 -19.21 8.70
N HIS A 147 5.07 -19.12 7.38
CA HIS A 147 5.00 -17.85 6.64
C HIS A 147 3.63 -17.18 6.78
N ARG A 148 2.54 -17.95 6.62
CA ARG A 148 1.17 -17.44 6.81
C ARG A 148 0.95 -16.91 8.23
N LYS A 149 1.48 -17.59 9.25
CA LYS A 149 1.42 -17.14 10.64
C LYS A 149 2.18 -15.82 10.81
N HIS A 150 3.40 -15.71 10.30
CA HIS A 150 4.22 -14.49 10.38
C HIS A 150 3.54 -13.32 9.68
N LEU A 151 3.04 -13.53 8.46
CA LEU A 151 2.26 -12.55 7.72
C LEU A 151 1.03 -12.10 8.51
N SER A 152 0.26 -13.04 9.09
CA SER A 152 -0.94 -12.70 9.87
C SER A 152 -0.59 -11.82 11.09
N MET A 153 0.50 -12.17 11.80
CA MET A 153 0.99 -11.38 12.94
C MET A 153 1.43 -9.98 12.53
N LYS A 154 2.21 -9.83 11.45
CA LYS A 154 2.64 -8.51 10.96
C LYS A 154 1.44 -7.65 10.54
N MET A 155 0.52 -8.26 9.79
CA MET A 155 -0.67 -7.58 9.26
C MET A 155 -1.77 -7.37 10.32
N GLY A 156 -1.54 -7.75 11.58
CA GLY A 156 -2.50 -7.52 12.67
C GLY A 156 -3.80 -8.32 12.56
N VAL A 157 -3.80 -9.45 11.83
CA VAL A 157 -4.99 -10.28 11.62
C VAL A 157 -4.84 -11.67 12.24
N ARG A 158 -5.98 -12.31 12.57
CA ARG A 158 -5.97 -13.67 13.14
C ARG A 158 -5.57 -14.72 12.10
N LYS A 159 -6.10 -14.60 10.88
CA LYS A 159 -5.72 -15.42 9.74
C LYS A 159 -5.46 -14.52 8.55
N ILE A 160 -4.52 -14.92 7.71
CA ILE A 160 -4.20 -14.15 6.50
C ILE A 160 -5.41 -13.98 5.56
N SER A 161 -6.34 -14.93 5.55
CA SER A 161 -7.62 -14.84 4.84
C SER A 161 -8.45 -13.62 5.25
N ASP A 162 -8.32 -13.18 6.50
CA ASP A 162 -9.12 -12.12 7.09
C ASP A 162 -8.74 -10.75 6.51
N LEU A 163 -7.58 -10.62 5.84
CA LEU A 163 -7.21 -9.42 5.09
C LEU A 163 -8.07 -9.18 3.85
N PHE A 164 -8.68 -10.23 3.31
CA PHE A 164 -9.36 -10.19 2.01
C PHE A 164 -10.87 -10.30 2.14
N ILE A 165 -11.40 -10.33 3.38
CA ILE A 165 -12.84 -10.36 3.59
C ILE A 165 -13.35 -8.98 3.21
N LYS A 166 -14.06 -8.93 2.07
CA LYS A 166 -14.80 -7.76 1.60
C LYS A 166 -15.75 -7.33 2.72
N ALA A 167 -15.54 -6.13 3.25
CA ALA A 167 -16.56 -5.40 3.99
C ALA A 167 -17.69 -4.97 3.04
#